data_AF-C3YTE0-F1
#
_entry.id   AF-C3YTE0-F1
#
_cell.length_a   1.000
_cell.length_b   1.000
_cell.length_c   1.000
_cell.angle_alpha   90.00
_cell.angle_beta   90.00
_cell.angle_gamma   90.00
#
_symmetry.space_group_name_H-M   'P 1'
#
loop_
_entity.id
_entity.type
_entity.pdbx_description
1 polymer ?
#
loop_
_entity_poly.entity_id
_entity_poly.type
_entity_poly.pdbx_seq_one_letter_code
_entity_poly.pdbx_strand_id
1 'polypeptide(L)'
;MDRLHRQAILDCYEDISRDMDPKLVLRYSTVHWRDEDPGVIRAKERTEGRHSSARALLDKLLDLPYDGFDDFVQSLSAVPYDHLVEQLLEARTRLRTRVERGEIRMRDLGRRRQETSLMTVFPRRLKTFVGREDVFGKIDACLEQNQTCLIKGLGGVGKTTLTIEYAHRRANVYDGTVFWV
;
A
#
# COMPACT_ATOMS: atom_id res chain seq x y z
N MET A 1 10.25 7.12 2.83
CA MET A 1 10.79 6.04 1.97
C MET A 1 10.39 6.23 0.52
N ASP A 2 11.30 6.01 -0.44
CA ASP A 2 11.00 6.01 -1.87
C ASP A 2 9.96 4.92 -2.23
N ARG A 3 9.13 5.16 -3.25
CA ARG A 3 8.03 4.23 -3.60
C ARG A 3 8.53 2.89 -4.10
N LEU A 4 9.69 2.87 -4.77
CA LEU A 4 10.28 1.64 -5.30
C LEU A 4 10.85 0.81 -4.14
N HIS A 5 11.57 1.44 -3.23
CA HIS A 5 12.06 0.80 -1.99
C HIS A 5 10.91 0.27 -1.13
N ARG A 6 9.86 1.08 -0.95
CA ARG A 6 8.64 0.67 -0.25
C ARG A 6 8.01 -0.57 -0.91
N GLN A 7 7.90 -0.58 -2.23
CA GLN A 7 7.34 -1.74 -2.94
C GLN A 7 8.24 -2.97 -2.85
N ALA A 8 9.56 -2.83 -2.93
CA ALA A 8 10.49 -3.96 -2.80
C ALA A 8 10.34 -4.65 -1.43
N ILE A 9 10.22 -3.86 -0.34
CA ILE A 9 9.95 -4.40 0.99
C ILE A 9 8.57 -5.09 1.03
N LEU A 10 7.55 -4.50 0.42
CA LEU A 10 6.21 -5.10 0.37
C LEU A 10 6.17 -6.42 -0.43
N ASP A 11 6.91 -6.51 -1.53
CA ASP A 11 7.01 -7.72 -2.36
C ASP A 11 7.68 -8.87 -1.58
N CYS A 12 8.65 -8.56 -0.71
CA CYS A 12 9.38 -9.52 0.12
C CYS A 12 8.83 -9.65 1.56
N TYR A 13 7.71 -8.99 1.88
CA TYR A 13 7.27 -8.79 3.26
C TYR A 13 7.07 -10.10 4.02
N GLU A 14 6.39 -11.07 3.41
CA GLU A 14 6.10 -12.35 4.07
C GLU A 14 7.36 -13.18 4.30
N ASP A 15 8.26 -13.26 3.31
CA ASP A 15 9.51 -14.02 3.43
C ASP A 15 10.43 -13.41 4.48
N ILE A 16 10.61 -12.08 4.48
CA ILE A 16 11.36 -11.39 5.52
C ILE A 16 10.71 -11.61 6.89
N SER A 17 9.38 -11.49 7.00
CA SER A 17 8.69 -11.70 8.28
C SER A 17 8.84 -13.12 8.83
N ARG A 18 8.94 -14.11 7.94
CA ARG A 18 9.06 -15.52 8.28
C ARG A 18 10.47 -15.86 8.75
N ASP A 19 11.48 -15.38 8.03
CA ASP A 19 12.85 -15.88 8.15
C ASP A 19 13.75 -14.95 9.00
N MET A 20 13.35 -13.68 9.21
CA MET A 20 14.11 -12.70 10.01
C MET A 20 13.83 -12.79 11.51
N ASP A 21 14.88 -12.87 12.32
CA ASP A 21 14.85 -12.52 13.75
C ASP A 21 15.07 -11.00 13.94
N PRO A 22 14.04 -10.23 14.35
CA PRO A 22 14.14 -8.79 14.53
C PRO A 22 15.10 -8.40 15.66
N LYS A 23 15.42 -9.27 16.62
CA LYS A 23 16.38 -8.95 17.69
C LYS A 23 17.80 -8.84 17.13
N LEU A 24 18.15 -9.73 16.20
CA LEU A 24 19.44 -9.68 15.52
C LEU A 24 19.53 -8.45 14.63
N VAL A 25 18.50 -8.19 13.82
CA VAL A 25 18.48 -7.03 12.93
C VAL A 25 18.53 -5.71 13.71
N LEU A 26 17.73 -5.56 14.77
CA LEU A 26 17.76 -4.36 15.63
C LEU A 26 19.11 -4.17 16.33
N ARG A 27 19.85 -5.25 16.62
CA ARG A 27 21.17 -5.17 17.27
C ARG A 27 22.22 -4.55 16.35
N TYR A 28 22.13 -4.84 15.05
CA TYR A 28 23.05 -4.34 14.03
C TYR A 28 22.45 -3.22 13.19
N SER A 29 21.32 -2.65 13.65
CA SER A 29 20.56 -1.69 12.87
C SER A 29 21.28 -0.36 12.79
N THR A 30 21.50 0.13 11.57
CA THR A 30 21.89 1.52 11.31
C THR A 30 20.68 2.45 11.13
N VAL A 31 19.48 1.87 10.98
CA VAL A 31 18.22 2.62 10.94
C VAL A 31 18.02 3.39 12.25
N HIS A 32 17.75 4.69 12.14
CA HIS A 32 17.30 5.53 13.24
C HIS A 32 15.83 5.23 13.59
N TRP A 33 15.63 4.36 14.58
CA TRP A 33 14.34 4.07 15.19
C TRP A 33 13.94 5.15 16.21
N ARG A 34 12.65 5.32 16.48
CA ARG A 34 12.21 6.13 17.63
C ARG A 34 12.53 5.39 18.93
N ASP A 35 12.78 6.11 20.01
CA ASP A 35 13.28 5.55 21.29
C ASP A 35 12.45 4.35 21.81
N GLU A 36 11.13 4.37 21.59
CA GLU A 36 10.23 3.31 22.06
C GLU A 36 10.10 2.13 21.08
N ASP A 37 10.43 2.31 19.80
CA ASP A 37 10.13 1.35 18.75
C ASP A 37 10.83 -0.01 18.96
N PRO A 38 12.14 -0.10 19.29
CA PRO A 38 12.79 -1.40 19.53
C PRO A 38 12.18 -2.17 20.71
N GLY A 39 11.69 -1.46 21.73
CA GLY A 39 11.03 -2.06 22.88
C GLY A 39 9.68 -2.68 22.49
N VAL A 40 8.87 -1.92 21.76
CA VAL A 40 7.55 -2.37 21.25
C VAL A 40 7.70 -3.56 20.30
N ILE A 41 8.67 -3.50 19.38
CA ILE A 41 8.95 -4.58 18.42
C ILE A 41 9.32 -5.87 19.16
N ARG A 42 10.17 -5.81 20.19
CA ARG A 42 10.57 -6.98 20.98
C ARG A 42 9.42 -7.55 21.81
N ALA A 43 8.51 -6.69 22.29
CA ALA A 43 7.37 -7.11 23.11
C ALA A 43 6.31 -7.86 22.29
N LYS A 44 6.11 -7.49 21.02
CA LYS A 44 5.12 -8.07 20.10
C LYS A 44 5.17 -9.60 19.99
N GLU A 45 6.36 -10.20 20.00
CA GLU A 45 6.51 -11.66 19.90
C GLU A 45 5.84 -12.39 21.06
N ARG A 46 5.88 -11.81 22.27
CA ARG A 46 5.29 -12.39 23.47
C ARG A 46 3.77 -12.30 23.48
N THR A 47 3.20 -11.30 22.79
CA THR A 47 1.76 -10.98 22.84
C THR A 47 0.98 -11.50 21.64
N GLU A 48 1.59 -11.53 20.46
CA GLU A 48 0.89 -11.73 19.17
C GLU A 48 1.41 -12.93 18.36
N GLY A 49 2.40 -13.67 18.87
CA GLY A 49 2.87 -14.94 18.29
C GLY A 49 4.17 -14.84 17.48
N ARG A 50 4.55 -15.98 16.89
CA ARG A 50 5.77 -16.11 16.08
C ARG A 50 5.64 -15.22 14.84
N HIS A 51 6.68 -14.46 14.50
CA HIS A 51 6.74 -13.48 13.39
C HIS A 51 6.04 -12.12 13.63
N SER A 52 5.28 -11.92 14.72
CA SER A 52 4.61 -10.62 14.97
C SER A 52 5.60 -9.48 15.21
N SER A 53 6.74 -9.77 15.83
CA SER A 53 7.84 -8.83 16.04
C SER A 53 8.51 -8.45 14.72
N ALA A 54 8.75 -9.42 13.84
CA ALA A 54 9.32 -9.17 12.51
C ALA A 54 8.37 -8.30 11.67
N ARG A 55 7.07 -8.59 11.68
CA ARG A 55 6.04 -7.76 11.02
C ARG A 55 5.99 -6.34 11.57
N ALA A 56 6.03 -6.18 12.90
CA ALA A 56 6.05 -4.86 13.53
C ALA A 56 7.31 -4.06 13.17
N LEU A 57 8.47 -4.70 13.04
CA LEU A 57 9.69 -4.05 12.56
C LEU A 57 9.50 -3.54 11.13
N LEU A 58 8.97 -4.38 10.23
CA LEU A 58 8.71 -3.99 8.85
C LEU A 58 7.67 -2.87 8.73
N ASP A 59 6.59 -2.93 9.52
CA ASP A 59 5.59 -1.87 9.55
C ASP A 59 6.22 -0.54 10.01
N LYS A 60 7.05 -0.57 11.06
CA LYS A 60 7.77 0.62 11.54
C LYS A 60 8.79 1.15 10.53
N LEU A 61 9.47 0.25 9.81
CA LEU A 61 10.39 0.60 8.73
C LEU A 61 9.67 1.34 7.59
N LEU A 62 8.48 0.86 7.22
CA LEU A 62 7.64 1.47 6.17
C LEU A 62 7.07 2.83 6.59
N ASP A 63 6.95 3.09 7.90
CA ASP A 63 6.45 4.33 8.51
C ASP A 63 7.55 5.36 8.83
N LEU A 64 8.81 5.10 8.47
CA LEU A 64 9.91 6.03 8.70
C LEU A 64 9.73 7.34 7.92
N PRO A 65 10.11 8.50 8.51
CA PRO A 65 9.99 9.79 7.85
C PRO A 65 11.03 10.01 6.75
N TYR A 66 12.03 9.13 6.65
CA TYR A 66 13.07 9.14 5.62
C TYR A 66 13.12 7.80 4.87
N ASP A 67 14.07 7.65 3.97
CA ASP A 67 14.30 6.38 3.29
C ASP A 67 15.37 5.56 4.02
N GLY A 68 14.93 4.63 4.87
CA GLY A 68 15.80 3.72 5.62
C GLY A 68 16.08 2.41 4.90
N PHE A 69 15.83 2.31 3.59
CA PHE A 69 15.97 1.05 2.85
C PHE A 69 17.40 0.52 2.86
N ASP A 70 18.39 1.35 2.51
CA ASP A 70 19.79 0.91 2.44
C ASP A 70 20.34 0.59 3.83
N ASP A 71 19.94 1.36 4.85
CA ASP A 71 20.26 1.07 6.25
C ASP A 71 19.70 -0.28 6.70
N PHE A 72 18.45 -0.59 6.30
CA PHE A 72 17.83 -1.87 6.60
C PHE A 72 18.53 -3.02 5.88
N VAL A 73 18.89 -2.85 4.60
CA VAL A 73 19.69 -3.83 3.85
C VAL A 73 21.05 -4.07 4.51
N GLN A 74 21.71 -3.02 4.97
CA GLN A 74 22.96 -3.13 5.73
C GLN A 74 22.77 -3.87 7.06
N SER A 75 21.64 -3.65 7.72
CA SER A 75 21.28 -4.34 8.97
C SER A 75 21.06 -5.84 8.75
N LEU A 76 20.49 -6.22 7.61
CA LEU A 76 20.31 -7.62 7.21
C LEU A 76 21.63 -8.29 6.83
N SER A 77 22.53 -7.59 6.14
CA SER A 77 23.84 -8.13 5.73
C SER A 77 24.82 -8.30 6.90
N ALA A 78 24.57 -7.66 8.04
CA ALA A 78 25.31 -7.89 9.28
C ALA A 78 24.93 -9.21 9.98
N VAL A 79 23.92 -9.92 9.48
CA VAL A 79 23.38 -11.19 9.98
C VAL A 79 23.43 -12.20 8.83
N PRO A 80 23.45 -13.54 9.05
CA PRO A 80 23.44 -14.53 7.96
C PRO A 80 22.08 -14.62 7.23
N TYR A 81 21.64 -13.50 6.64
CA TYR A 81 20.42 -13.35 5.86
C TYR A 81 20.73 -12.93 4.41
N ASP A 82 21.83 -13.45 3.84
CA ASP A 82 22.24 -13.14 2.46
C ASP A 82 21.11 -13.35 1.46
N HIS A 83 20.34 -14.43 1.62
CA HIS A 83 19.17 -14.72 0.79
C HIS A 83 18.07 -13.65 0.85
N LEU A 84 17.84 -13.01 2.02
CA LEU A 84 16.85 -11.92 2.14
C LEU A 84 17.38 -10.63 1.51
N VAL A 85 18.69 -10.38 1.63
CA VAL A 85 19.35 -9.24 0.99
C VAL A 85 19.28 -9.38 -0.53
N GLU A 86 19.62 -10.54 -1.07
CA GLU A 86 19.53 -10.86 -2.50
C GLU A 86 18.09 -10.66 -3.01
N GLN A 87 17.10 -11.24 -2.33
CA GLN A 87 15.69 -11.09 -2.71
C GLN A 87 15.24 -9.62 -2.74
N LEU A 88 15.62 -8.81 -1.74
CA LEU A 88 15.27 -7.39 -1.69
C LEU A 88 15.91 -6.59 -2.83
N LEU A 89 17.18 -6.83 -3.11
CA LEU A 89 17.92 -6.14 -4.18
C LEU A 89 17.44 -6.57 -5.57
N GLU A 90 17.10 -7.83 -5.76
CA GLU A 90 16.47 -8.34 -6.98
C GLU A 90 15.08 -7.74 -7.17
N ALA A 91 14.25 -7.70 -6.12
CA ALA A 91 12.93 -7.08 -6.18
C ALA A 91 13.04 -5.60 -6.57
N ARG A 92 13.97 -4.86 -5.96
CA ARG A 92 14.28 -3.46 -6.31
C ARG A 92 14.66 -3.32 -7.79
N THR A 93 15.59 -4.13 -8.26
CA THR A 93 16.09 -4.09 -9.65
C THR A 93 14.97 -4.41 -10.64
N ARG A 94 14.19 -5.46 -10.37
CA ARG A 94 13.03 -5.87 -11.18
C ARG A 94 12.01 -4.73 -11.29
N LEU A 95 11.65 -4.10 -10.17
CA LEU A 95 10.71 -2.98 -10.15
C LEU A 95 11.23 -1.79 -10.94
N ARG A 96 12.52 -1.45 -10.78
CA ARG A 96 13.17 -0.37 -11.53
C ARG A 96 13.07 -0.59 -13.03
N THR A 97 13.42 -1.78 -13.50
CA THR A 97 13.35 -2.13 -14.93
C THR A 97 11.93 -2.04 -15.47
N ARG A 98 10.91 -2.46 -14.71
CA ARG A 98 9.50 -2.38 -15.14
C ARG A 98 8.99 -0.94 -15.21
N VAL A 99 9.45 -0.07 -14.32
CA VAL A 99 9.14 1.38 -14.36
C VAL A 99 9.81 2.04 -15.55
N GLU A 100 11.09 1.75 -15.80
CA GLU A 100 11.86 2.28 -16.94
C GLU A 100 11.26 1.84 -18.29
N ARG A 101 10.71 0.62 -18.36
CA ARG A 101 9.99 0.10 -19.53
C ARG A 101 8.57 0.67 -19.69
N GLY A 102 8.07 1.42 -18.71
CA GLY A 102 6.70 1.95 -18.71
C GLY A 102 5.60 0.90 -18.47
N GLU A 103 5.96 -0.32 -18.04
CA GLU A 103 5.00 -1.38 -17.73
C GLU A 103 4.20 -1.06 -16.46
N ILE A 104 4.81 -0.33 -15.52
CA ILE A 104 4.18 0.14 -14.28
C ILE A 104 4.50 1.63 -14.11
N ARG A 105 3.53 2.41 -13.65
CA ARG A 105 3.78 3.82 -13.29
C ARG A 105 4.35 3.85 -11.87
N MET A 106 5.41 4.64 -11.66
CA MET A 106 6.01 4.85 -10.33
C MET A 106 4.97 5.23 -9.25
N ARG A 107 3.90 5.92 -9.65
CA ARG A 107 2.83 6.34 -8.73
C ARG A 107 2.00 5.18 -8.16
N ASP A 108 1.98 4.04 -8.84
CA ASP A 108 1.21 2.87 -8.45
C ASP A 108 1.99 1.98 -7.45
N LEU A 109 3.29 2.27 -7.23
CA LEU A 109 4.17 1.53 -6.33
C LEU A 109 4.07 1.97 -4.87
N GLY A 110 4.46 1.05 -3.99
CA GLY A 110 4.66 1.26 -2.56
C GLY A 110 3.39 1.04 -1.75
N ARG A 111 2.33 0.43 -2.30
CA ARG A 111 1.04 0.29 -1.62
C ARG A 111 0.85 -1.13 -1.11
N ARG A 112 0.54 -1.28 0.17
CA ARG A 112 0.21 -2.58 0.74
C ARG A 112 -1.07 -3.05 0.06
N ARG A 113 -1.05 -4.21 -0.60
CA ARG A 113 -2.20 -4.80 -1.34
C ARG A 113 -3.47 -4.96 -0.49
N GLN A 114 -3.38 -4.82 0.83
CA GLN A 114 -4.47 -4.85 1.81
C GLN A 114 -5.07 -3.48 2.17
N GLU A 115 -4.63 -2.35 1.60
CA GLU A 115 -5.48 -1.16 1.51
C GLU A 115 -6.55 -1.39 0.42
N THR A 116 -7.27 -2.51 0.54
CA THR A 116 -8.52 -2.76 -0.16
C THR A 116 -9.43 -1.57 0.12
N SER A 117 -9.96 -0.97 -0.95
CA SER A 117 -10.98 0.06 -0.92
C SER A 117 -12.02 -0.24 0.17
N LEU A 118 -11.83 0.35 1.34
CA LEU A 118 -12.80 0.23 2.41
C LEU A 118 -13.93 1.18 2.01
N MET A 119 -15.02 0.61 1.51
CA MET A 119 -16.28 1.32 1.31
C MET A 119 -16.96 1.56 2.67
N THR A 120 -16.26 2.23 3.58
CA THR A 120 -16.72 2.48 4.94
C THR A 120 -17.90 3.46 4.88
N VAL A 121 -19.08 3.02 5.34
CA VAL A 121 -20.35 3.78 5.29
C VAL A 121 -20.89 4.02 3.87
N PHE A 122 -20.39 3.31 2.86
CA PHE A 122 -20.88 3.49 1.49
C PHE A 122 -22.23 2.78 1.27
N PRO A 123 -23.20 3.39 0.56
CA PRO A 123 -24.45 2.74 0.21
C PRO A 123 -24.25 1.41 -0.54
N ARG A 124 -25.08 0.40 -0.22
CA ARG A 124 -25.02 -0.89 -0.91
C ARG A 124 -25.26 -0.72 -2.41
N ARG A 125 -24.54 -1.51 -3.20
CA ARG A 125 -24.77 -1.59 -4.65
C ARG A 125 -26.19 -2.03 -4.94
N LEU A 126 -26.80 -1.43 -5.95
CA LEU A 126 -28.14 -1.77 -6.40
C LEU A 126 -28.13 -3.12 -7.12
N LYS A 127 -29.19 -3.92 -6.92
CA LYS A 127 -29.33 -5.22 -7.60
C LYS A 127 -29.54 -5.08 -9.10
N THR A 128 -30.13 -3.97 -9.53
CA THR A 128 -30.44 -3.68 -10.92
C THR A 128 -30.02 -2.25 -11.25
N PHE A 129 -29.15 -2.11 -12.24
CA PHE A 129 -28.74 -0.84 -12.83
C PHE A 129 -28.47 -1.09 -14.32
N VAL A 130 -29.03 -0.27 -15.19
CA VAL A 130 -28.97 -0.49 -16.64
C VAL A 130 -28.62 0.82 -17.36
N GLY A 131 -27.69 0.72 -18.31
CA GLY A 131 -27.29 1.83 -19.19
C GLY A 131 -26.39 2.88 -18.52
N ARG A 132 -26.34 4.08 -19.12
CA ARG A 132 -25.56 5.26 -18.66
C ARG A 132 -24.04 5.15 -18.74
N GLU A 133 -23.52 4.22 -19.54
CA GLU A 133 -22.06 4.10 -19.79
C GLU A 133 -21.46 5.39 -20.38
N ASP A 134 -22.24 6.13 -21.18
CA ASP A 134 -21.85 7.44 -21.72
C ASP A 134 -21.62 8.48 -20.61
N VAL A 135 -22.37 8.39 -19.51
CA VAL A 135 -22.25 9.29 -18.38
C VAL A 135 -21.05 8.90 -17.51
N PHE A 136 -20.76 7.61 -17.35
CA PHE A 136 -19.54 7.17 -16.64
C PHE A 136 -18.28 7.68 -17.32
N GLY A 137 -18.19 7.60 -18.66
CA GLY A 137 -17.05 8.16 -19.39
C GLY A 137 -16.89 9.68 -19.20
N LYS A 138 -18.00 10.42 -19.06
CA LYS A 138 -17.96 11.86 -18.74
C LYS A 138 -17.48 12.12 -17.31
N ILE A 139 -17.87 11.28 -16.36
CA ILE A 139 -17.39 11.38 -14.96
C ILE A 139 -15.90 11.08 -14.91
N ASP A 140 -15.43 10.00 -15.57
CA ASP A 140 -14.02 9.64 -15.67
C ASP A 140 -13.20 10.83 -16.21
N ALA A 141 -13.58 11.37 -17.38
CA ALA A 141 -12.89 12.52 -17.98
C ALA A 141 -12.91 13.77 -17.10
N CYS A 142 -14.02 14.03 -16.39
CA CYS A 142 -14.15 15.18 -15.50
C CYS A 142 -13.25 15.06 -14.27
N LEU A 143 -13.20 13.87 -13.65
CA LEU A 143 -12.36 13.60 -12.48
C LEU A 143 -10.87 13.57 -12.85
N GLU A 144 -10.51 13.05 -14.01
CA GLU A 144 -9.13 13.10 -14.53
C GLU A 144 -8.65 14.54 -14.74
N GLN A 145 -9.52 15.44 -15.20
CA GLN A 145 -9.16 16.83 -15.47
C GLN A 145 -9.21 17.74 -14.25
N ASN A 146 -10.20 17.58 -13.38
CA ASN A 146 -10.54 18.59 -12.35
C ASN A 146 -10.49 18.05 -10.92
N GLN A 147 -10.23 16.76 -10.71
CA GLN A 147 -10.35 16.04 -9.43
C GLN A 147 -11.75 16.06 -8.76
N THR A 148 -12.65 16.96 -9.19
CA THR A 148 -14.01 17.14 -8.69
C THR A 148 -14.99 17.10 -9.86
N CYS A 149 -16.09 16.36 -9.70
CA CYS A 149 -17.15 16.24 -10.70
C CYS A 149 -18.51 16.59 -10.09
N LEU A 150 -19.21 17.58 -10.68
CA LEU A 150 -20.56 17.96 -10.27
C LEU A 150 -21.62 17.22 -11.10
N ILE A 151 -22.41 16.38 -10.45
CA ILE A 151 -23.56 15.70 -11.09
C ILE A 151 -24.84 16.49 -10.83
N LYS A 152 -25.39 17.13 -11.88
CA LYS A 152 -26.61 17.94 -11.84
C LYS A 152 -27.74 17.36 -12.70
N GLY A 153 -28.98 17.68 -12.37
CA GLY A 153 -30.17 17.20 -13.09
C GLY A 153 -31.43 17.24 -12.23
N LEU A 154 -32.58 16.97 -12.85
CA LEU A 154 -33.90 17.01 -12.21
C LEU A 154 -34.00 16.08 -10.98
N GLY A 155 -34.94 16.40 -10.07
CA GLY A 155 -35.28 15.53 -8.95
C GLY A 155 -35.75 14.16 -9.45
N GLY A 156 -35.34 13.08 -8.78
CA GLY A 156 -35.74 11.72 -9.15
C GLY A 156 -35.05 11.10 -10.37
N VAL A 157 -34.21 11.84 -11.12
CA VAL A 157 -33.56 11.33 -12.36
C VAL A 157 -32.47 10.25 -12.12
N GLY A 158 -32.19 9.91 -10.86
CA GLY A 158 -31.23 8.85 -10.49
C GLY A 158 -29.78 9.30 -10.35
N LYS A 159 -29.50 10.56 -10.00
CA LYS A 159 -28.13 11.06 -9.77
C LYS A 159 -27.40 10.27 -8.68
N THR A 160 -28.02 10.11 -7.52
CA THR A 160 -27.47 9.36 -6.39
C THR A 160 -27.23 7.90 -6.76
N THR A 161 -28.21 7.28 -7.42
CA THR A 161 -28.13 5.92 -7.97
C THR A 161 -26.93 5.75 -8.91
N LEU A 162 -26.73 6.70 -9.83
CA LEU A 162 -25.59 6.74 -10.76
C LEU A 162 -24.26 6.85 -10.00
N THR A 163 -24.15 7.75 -9.03
CA THR A 163 -22.91 7.95 -8.24
C THR A 163 -22.55 6.71 -7.43
N ILE A 164 -23.54 6.06 -6.81
CA ILE A 164 -23.33 4.81 -6.05
C ILE A 164 -22.80 3.72 -7.01
N GLU A 165 -23.45 3.53 -8.15
CA GLU A 165 -23.02 2.51 -9.11
C GLU A 165 -21.63 2.81 -9.69
N TYR A 166 -21.34 4.08 -10.00
CA TYR A 166 -20.02 4.51 -10.47
C TYR A 166 -18.94 4.14 -9.45
N ALA A 167 -19.14 4.48 -8.18
CA ALA A 167 -18.20 4.16 -7.12
C ALA A 167 -17.98 2.66 -6.97
N HIS A 168 -19.03 1.84 -6.99
CA HIS A 168 -18.88 0.36 -6.93
C HIS A 168 -18.11 -0.20 -8.11
N ARG A 169 -18.28 0.37 -9.31
CA ARG A 169 -17.59 -0.08 -10.53
C ARG A 169 -16.14 0.41 -10.63
N ARG A 170 -15.85 1.60 -10.09
CA ARG A 170 -14.54 2.26 -10.19
C ARG A 170 -13.76 2.26 -8.88
N ALA A 171 -14.27 1.64 -7.81
CA ALA A 171 -13.62 1.59 -6.49
C ALA A 171 -12.15 1.15 -6.58
N ASN A 172 -11.86 0.15 -7.41
CA ASN A 172 -10.52 -0.39 -7.60
C ASN A 172 -9.58 0.49 -8.45
N VAL A 173 -10.12 1.52 -9.11
CA VAL A 173 -9.34 2.50 -9.89
C VAL A 173 -8.81 3.60 -8.99
N TYR A 174 -9.52 3.89 -7.90
CA TYR A 174 -9.15 4.94 -6.98
C TYR A 174 -8.30 4.41 -5.83
N ASP A 175 -7.27 5.18 -5.58
CA ASP A 175 -6.27 4.95 -4.58
C ASP A 175 -6.79 5.38 -3.20
N GLY A 176 -7.21 4.42 -2.36
CA GLY A 176 -7.60 4.64 -0.97
C GLY A 176 -9.06 4.31 -0.63
N THR A 177 -9.56 4.94 0.43
CA THR A 177 -10.91 4.72 0.99
C THR A 177 -11.93 5.63 0.33
N VAL A 178 -13.08 5.09 -0.07
CA VAL A 178 -14.20 5.89 -0.58
C VAL A 178 -15.12 6.23 0.59
N PHE A 179 -15.32 7.53 0.84
CA PHE A 179 -16.24 8.02 1.86
C PHE A 179 -17.53 8.55 1.22
N TRP A 180 -18.66 8.26 1.86
CA TRP A 180 -19.97 8.82 1.50
C TRP A 180 -20.44 9.76 2.61
N VAL A 181 -20.88 10.96 2.23
CA VAL A 181 -21.34 12.03 3.14
C VAL A 181 -22.80 12.34 2.87
#